data_AF-A0A3M1Y732-F1
#
_entry.id   AF-A0A3M1Y732-F1
#
_cell.length_a   1.000
_cell.length_b   1.000
_cell.length_c   1.000
_cell.angle_alpha   90.00
_cell.angle_beta   90.00
_cell.angle_gamma   90.00
#
_symmetry.space_group_name_H-M   'P 1'
#
loop_
_entity.id
_entity.type
_entity.pdbx_description
1 polymer ?
#
loop_
_entity_poly.entity_id
_entity_poly.type
_entity_poly.pdbx_seq_one_letter_code
_entity_poly.pdbx_strand_id
1 'polypeptide(L)'
;MSDEQNQPTPPEDSMETNDNASQEDDMARRLNRLGGEPAPVITPEEFARLQKAGQVYIDARGQVRTERPRGVDPGVSLRKRRAWYA
;
A
#
# COMPACT_ATOMS: atom_id res chain seq x y z
N MET A 1 30.45 -45.24 -26.03
CA MET A 1 29.74 -44.98 -24.77
C MET A 1 30.44 -43.80 -24.15
N SER A 2 29.86 -42.60 -24.30
CA SER A 2 30.41 -41.36 -23.76
C SER A 2 29.32 -40.75 -22.89
N ASP A 3 29.37 -41.07 -21.60
CA ASP A 3 28.58 -40.41 -20.58
C ASP A 3 29.25 -39.07 -20.27
N GLU A 4 28.84 -38.02 -20.99
CA GLU A 4 29.24 -36.65 -20.68
C GLU A 4 28.21 -36.03 -19.72
N GLN A 5 28.75 -35.55 -18.61
CA GLN A 5 28.07 -35.15 -17.39
C GLN A 5 27.10 -33.99 -17.63
N ASN A 6 25.83 -34.24 -17.30
CA ASN A 6 24.78 -33.24 -17.16
C ASN A 6 25.07 -32.42 -15.88
N GLN A 7 25.69 -31.25 -16.00
CA GLN A 7 25.72 -30.29 -14.88
C GLN A 7 24.39 -29.55 -14.81
N PRO A 8 23.72 -29.48 -13.64
CA PRO A 8 22.59 -28.57 -13.47
C PRO A 8 23.12 -27.14 -13.37
N THR A 9 22.78 -26.30 -14.33
CA THR A 9 22.92 -24.84 -14.18
C THR A 9 22.05 -24.40 -13.00
N PRO A 10 22.57 -23.64 -12.01
CA PRO A 10 21.71 -23.03 -11.00
C PRO A 10 20.72 -22.10 -11.71
N PRO A 11 19.46 -22.01 -11.24
CA PRO A 11 18.54 -21.01 -11.78
C PRO A 11 19.22 -19.65 -11.61
N GLU A 12 19.40 -18.94 -12.72
CA GLU A 12 19.78 -17.53 -12.67
C GLU A 12 18.78 -16.84 -11.75
N ASP A 13 19.31 -16.45 -10.60
CA ASP A 13 18.69 -15.55 -9.65
C ASP A 13 18.10 -14.42 -10.49
N SER A 14 16.77 -14.41 -10.55
CA SER A 14 15.99 -13.38 -11.22
C SER A 14 16.50 -12.06 -10.71
N MET A 15 17.30 -11.39 -11.54
CA MET A 15 17.77 -10.05 -11.27
C MET A 15 16.52 -9.25 -10.91
N GLU A 16 16.38 -8.89 -9.64
CA GLU A 16 15.50 -7.81 -9.21
C GLU A 16 16.07 -6.54 -9.88
N THR A 17 15.78 -6.44 -11.17
CA THR A 17 15.84 -5.20 -11.91
C THR A 17 14.96 -4.29 -11.08
N ASN A 18 15.52 -3.17 -10.63
CA ASN A 18 14.83 -2.18 -9.83
C ASN A 18 13.67 -1.62 -10.68
N ASP A 19 12.55 -2.34 -10.74
CA ASP A 19 11.34 -2.03 -11.49
C ASP A 19 10.52 -0.91 -10.81
N ASN A 20 11.17 -0.12 -9.94
CA ASN A 20 10.49 0.94 -9.19
C ASN A 20 9.90 2.01 -10.14
N ALA A 21 10.65 2.40 -11.18
CA ALA A 21 10.19 3.39 -12.14
C ALA A 21 8.98 2.92 -12.97
N SER A 22 8.97 1.65 -13.39
CA SER A 22 7.85 1.05 -14.13
C SER A 22 6.60 0.88 -13.25
N GLN A 23 6.79 0.56 -11.97
CA GLN A 23 5.70 0.39 -11.01
C GLN A 23 5.01 1.72 -10.65
N GLU A 24 5.76 2.82 -10.55
CA GLU A 24 5.20 4.15 -10.30
C GLU A 24 4.23 4.58 -11.42
N ASP A 25 4.62 4.35 -12.68
CA ASP A 25 3.78 4.65 -13.85
C ASP A 25 2.50 3.80 -13.89
N ASP A 26 2.60 2.52 -13.54
CA ASP A 26 1.45 1.60 -13.49
C ASP A 26 0.49 1.94 -12.34
N MET A 27 1.03 2.33 -11.19
CA MET A 27 0.24 2.82 -10.06
C MET A 27 -0.49 4.12 -10.41
N ALA A 28 0.20 5.08 -11.04
CA ALA A 28 -0.40 6.34 -11.48
C ALA A 28 -1.54 6.12 -12.50
N ARG A 29 -1.34 5.23 -13.48
CA ARG A 29 -2.39 4.83 -14.44
C ARG A 29 -3.60 4.20 -13.76
N ARG A 30 -3.37 3.37 -12.74
CA ARG A 30 -4.44 2.74 -11.95
C ARG A 30 -5.20 3.77 -11.10
N LEU A 31 -4.50 4.71 -10.46
CA LEU A 31 -5.09 5.81 -9.67
C LEU A 31 -5.99 6.70 -10.53
N ASN A 32 -5.49 7.12 -11.71
CA ASN A 32 -6.25 7.90 -12.68
C ASN A 32 -7.54 7.18 -13.13
N ARG A 33 -7.49 5.85 -13.30
CA ARG A 33 -8.66 5.04 -13.66
C ARG A 33 -9.65 4.87 -12.51
N LEU A 34 -9.17 4.78 -11.27
CA LEU A 34 -10.00 4.64 -10.07
C LEU A 34 -10.54 5.99 -9.56
N GLY A 35 -10.13 7.11 -10.16
CA GLY A 35 -10.48 8.45 -9.71
C GLY A 35 -9.90 8.78 -8.33
N GLY A 36 -8.77 8.16 -7.97
CA GLY A 36 -8.11 8.39 -6.69
C GLY A 36 -7.03 9.45 -6.82
N GLU A 37 -7.10 10.49 -5.99
CA GLU A 37 -5.96 11.40 -5.78
C GLU A 37 -4.83 10.63 -5.07
N PRO A 38 -3.56 10.82 -5.45
CA PRO A 38 -2.45 10.23 -4.72
C PRO A 38 -2.44 10.70 -3.27
N ALA A 39 -1.95 9.85 -2.37
CA ALA A 39 -1.79 10.25 -0.98
C ALA A 39 -0.86 11.47 -0.90
N PRO A 40 -1.19 12.49 -0.10
CA PRO A 40 -0.38 13.69 0.00
C PRO A 40 0.99 13.32 0.59
N VAL A 41 2.05 13.82 -0.06
CA VAL A 41 3.42 13.68 0.43
C VAL A 41 3.60 14.69 1.57
N ILE A 42 3.78 14.19 2.79
CA ILE A 42 4.01 15.04 3.97
C ILE A 42 5.50 15.32 4.15
N THR A 43 5.84 16.59 4.36
CA THR A 43 7.23 16.96 4.68
C THR A 43 7.54 16.74 6.17
N PRO A 44 8.81 16.55 6.56
CA PRO A 44 9.16 16.41 7.98
C PRO A 44 8.76 17.61 8.84
N GLU A 45 8.85 18.83 8.28
CA GLU A 45 8.43 20.04 8.97
C GLU A 45 6.91 20.06 9.21
N GLU A 46 6.14 19.66 8.21
CA GLU A 46 4.68 19.55 8.31
C GLU A 46 4.27 18.46 9.30
N PHE A 47 4.95 17.31 9.30
CA PHE A 47 4.74 16.25 10.28
C PHE A 47 4.92 16.76 11.72
N ALA A 48 5.95 17.55 11.99
CA ALA A 48 6.18 18.12 13.32
C ALA A 48 5.05 19.07 13.74
N ARG A 49 4.50 19.84 12.79
CA ARG A 49 3.33 20.70 13.04
C ARG A 49 2.10 19.87 13.40
N LEU A 50 1.82 18.80 12.66
CA LEU A 50 0.69 17.91 12.95
C LEU A 50 0.86 17.19 14.29
N GLN A 51 2.07 16.78 14.64
CA GLN A 51 2.37 16.16 15.93
C GLN A 51 2.16 17.14 17.08
N LYS A 52 2.63 18.39 16.93
CA LYS A 52 2.41 19.46 17.93
C LYS A 52 0.92 19.79 18.10
N ALA A 53 0.14 19.70 17.03
CA ALA A 53 -1.31 19.88 17.06
C ALA A 53 -2.07 18.66 17.64
N GLY A 54 -1.38 17.55 17.96
CA GLY A 54 -1.98 16.31 18.42
C GLY A 54 -2.67 15.49 17.32
N GLN A 55 -2.65 15.94 16.07
CA GLN A 55 -3.34 15.27 14.97
C GLN A 55 -2.63 14.00 14.50
N VAL A 56 -1.34 13.87 14.77
CA VAL A 56 -0.51 12.73 14.38
C VAL A 56 0.39 12.31 15.53
N TYR A 57 0.56 11.00 15.74
CA TYR A 57 1.50 10.46 16.71
C TYR A 57 2.16 9.17 16.22
N ILE A 58 3.26 8.80 16.87
CA ILE A 58 3.98 7.55 16.61
C ILE A 58 3.62 6.58 17.73
N ASP A 59 3.14 5.39 17.36
CA ASP A 59 2.82 4.35 18.33
C ASP A 59 4.09 3.60 18.82
N ALA A 60 3.94 2.71 19.80
CA ALA A 60 5.06 1.94 20.35
C ALA A 60 5.74 1.01 19.32
N ARG A 61 5.13 0.79 18.15
CA ARG A 61 5.70 -0.01 17.05
C ARG A 61 6.38 0.88 16.01
N GLY A 62 6.46 2.19 16.23
CA GLY A 62 7.03 3.14 15.30
C GLY A 62 6.10 3.49 14.14
N GLN A 63 4.81 3.12 14.19
CA GLN A 63 3.88 3.43 13.10
C GLN A 63 3.23 4.79 13.31
N VAL A 64 3.10 5.54 12.20
CA VAL A 64 2.41 6.83 12.18
C VAL A 64 0.90 6.63 12.21
N ARG A 65 0.24 7.26 13.19
CA ARG A 65 -1.22 7.22 13.37
C ARG A 65 -1.77 8.64 13.37
N THR A 66 -2.87 8.86 12.68
CA THR A 66 -3.63 10.11 12.72
C THR A 66 -4.78 9.98 13.71
N GLU A 67 -5.03 11.02 14.50
CA GLU A 67 -6.24 11.08 15.30
C GLU A 67 -7.45 11.20 14.38
N ARG A 68 -8.34 10.22 14.46
CA ARG A 68 -9.51 10.17 13.61
C ARG A 68 -10.51 11.21 14.09
N PRO A 69 -11.07 12.07 13.21
CA PRO A 69 -12.14 12.98 13.59
C PRO A 69 -13.30 12.16 14.18
N ARG A 70 -13.73 12.51 15.40
CA ARG A 70 -14.90 11.88 16.03
C ARG A 70 -16.11 12.10 15.13
N GLY A 71 -16.62 11.03 14.50
CA GLY A 71 -17.81 11.07 13.65
C GLY A 71 -17.64 10.58 12.21
N VAL A 72 -16.43 10.22 11.77
CA VAL A 72 -16.25 9.60 10.44
C VAL A 72 -16.38 8.08 10.57
N ASP A 73 -17.53 7.54 10.17
CA ASP A 73 -17.82 6.09 10.09
C ASP A 73 -16.87 5.44 9.04
N PRO A 74 -16.18 4.31 9.31
CA PRO A 74 -15.20 3.69 8.40
C PRO A 74 -15.76 3.10 7.10
N GLY A 75 -16.97 3.46 6.70
CA GLY A 75 -17.58 3.05 5.43
C GLY A 75 -18.82 2.19 5.60
N VAL A 76 -19.30 1.68 4.47
CA VAL A 76 -20.56 0.94 4.30
C VAL A 76 -20.65 -0.24 5.27
N SER A 77 -21.54 -0.16 6.25
CA SER A 77 -21.94 -1.34 7.03
C SER A 77 -22.93 -2.16 6.18
N LEU A 78 -22.42 -3.24 5.56
CA LEU A 78 -23.26 -4.19 4.83
C LEU A 78 -24.16 -4.94 5.81
N ARG A 79 -25.38 -4.43 6.03
CA ARG A 79 -26.40 -5.12 6.82
C ARG A 79 -27.10 -6.17 5.96
N LYS A 80 -26.95 -7.44 6.33
CA LYS A 80 -27.59 -8.57 5.65
C LYS A 80 -29.12 -8.41 5.68
N ARG A 81 -29.75 -8.24 4.52
CA ARG A 81 -31.22 -8.30 4.39
C ARG A 81 -31.64 -9.75 4.19
N ARG A 82 -32.51 -10.27 5.06
CA ARG A 82 -33.21 -11.54 4.80
C ARG A 82 -34.25 -11.30 3.71
N ALA A 83 -34.12 -11.99 2.58
CA ALA A 83 -35.17 -12.07 1.58
C ALA A 83 -36.22 -13.07 2.06
N TRP A 84 -37.50 -12.70 1.95
CA TRP A 84 -38.60 -13.64 1.98
C TRP A 84 -38.93 -13.92 0.52
N TYR A 85 -38.77 -15.17 0.08
CA TYR A 85 -39.27 -15.59 -1.21
C TYR A 85 -40.78 -15.74 -1.08
N ALA A 86 -41.52 -15.00 -1.91
CA ALA A 86 -42.96 -15.15 -2.12
C ALA A 86 -43.20 -16.10 -3.30
#